data_AF-X1BBQ8-F1
#
_entry.id   AF-X1BBQ8-F1
#
_cell.length_a   1.000
_cell.length_b   1.000
_cell.length_c   1.000
_cell.angle_alpha   90.00
_cell.angle_beta   90.00
_cell.angle_gamma   90.00
#
_symmetry.space_group_name_H-M   'P 1'
#
loop_
_entity.id
_entity.type
_entity.pdbx_description
1 polymer ?
#
loop_
_entity_poly.entity_id
_entity_poly.type
_entity_poly.pdbx_seq_one_letter_code
_entity_poly.pdbx_strand_id
1 'polypeptide(L)'
;THIYIGTSDWVICHIPFKKTDIFHGIGTMASGIPGRYMAINEQEIAGGALSFLRDKILYHKDELLREEAVPDVYKIFDRMVENVPAGSNNLIFTPWLIGERTPVDDHTIRSGFYNLSLEMSREHLIRAIFEGVAYNIKWLFIYLEKLIQKRKIKDTLGMTKKDKVIPEVNIIGGGANSNIWCQILADVLDITIKQVKDPIQANARGAAFIASVGLGYLTWDQIPDLIQYSNIFKPNPENRAVYDKLFNEFVNIYKIMKKTYKRLNE
;
A
#
# COMPACT_ATOMS: atom_id res chain seq x y z
N THR A 1 1.05 3.95 12.87
CA THR A 1 0.25 3.40 11.76
C THR A 1 1.14 2.50 10.95
N HIS A 2 0.62 1.39 10.46
CA HIS A 2 1.34 0.42 9.64
C HIS A 2 0.71 0.34 8.25
N ILE A 3 1.55 0.32 7.23
CA ILE A 3 1.23 -0.21 5.91
C ILE A 3 1.91 -1.57 5.82
N TYR A 4 1.16 -2.60 5.47
CA TYR A 4 1.71 -3.92 5.20
C TYR A 4 1.56 -4.23 3.72
N ILE A 5 2.62 -4.75 3.10
CA ILE A 5 2.57 -5.27 1.73
C ILE A 5 3.08 -6.71 1.73
N GLY A 6 2.15 -7.64 1.52
CA GLY A 6 2.42 -9.05 1.24
C GLY A 6 1.81 -9.43 -0.11
N THR A 7 1.13 -10.58 -0.18
CA THR A 7 0.30 -10.92 -1.35
C THR A 7 -0.82 -9.88 -1.54
N SER A 8 -1.54 -9.58 -0.45
CA SER A 8 -2.47 -8.46 -0.28
C SER A 8 -1.78 -7.31 0.48
N ASP A 9 -2.49 -6.20 0.68
CA ASP A 9 -2.06 -5.12 1.56
C ASP A 9 -3.15 -4.67 2.52
N TRP A 10 -2.73 -3.95 3.57
CA TRP A 10 -3.63 -3.29 4.51
C TRP A 10 -2.97 -2.09 5.16
N VAL A 11 -3.79 -1.16 5.65
CA VAL A 11 -3.34 -0.02 6.44
C VAL A 11 -4.03 0.01 7.80
N ILE A 12 -3.29 -0.31 8.86
CA ILE A 12 -3.84 -0.39 10.22
C ILE A 12 -3.31 0.73 11.10
N CYS A 13 -4.20 1.35 11.88
CA CYS A 13 -3.82 2.31 12.91
C CYS A 13 -4.60 2.10 14.21
N HIS A 14 -3.95 2.39 15.34
CA HIS A 14 -4.61 2.40 16.64
C HIS A 14 -5.31 3.74 16.88
N ILE A 15 -6.58 3.71 17.26
CA ILE A 15 -7.41 4.89 17.53
C ILE A 15 -8.11 4.76 18.90
N PRO A 16 -8.40 5.87 19.61
CA PRO A 16 -8.99 5.82 20.95
C PRO A 16 -10.54 5.69 20.95
N PHE A 17 -11.16 5.36 19.81
CA PHE A 17 -12.61 5.31 19.68
C PHE A 17 -13.03 4.22 18.70
N LYS A 18 -14.24 3.70 18.87
CA LYS A 18 -14.86 2.77 17.92
C LYS A 18 -15.61 3.56 16.84
N LYS A 19 -15.33 3.29 15.58
CA LYS A 19 -15.99 3.92 14.42
C LYS A 19 -15.90 3.01 13.20
N THR A 20 -16.93 3.03 12.37
CA THR A 20 -16.97 2.27 11.12
C THR A 20 -17.34 3.22 9.99
N ASP A 21 -16.66 3.10 8.85
CA ASP A 21 -17.06 3.70 7.58
C ASP A 21 -17.49 2.57 6.64
N ILE A 22 -18.80 2.31 6.64
CA ILE A 22 -19.41 1.23 5.86
C ILE A 22 -19.33 1.49 4.34
N PHE A 23 -19.23 2.76 3.92
CA PHE A 23 -19.23 3.11 2.50
C PHE A 23 -17.86 2.88 1.85
N HIS A 24 -16.82 2.79 2.68
CA HIS A 24 -15.45 2.59 2.22
C HIS A 24 -14.81 1.36 2.86
N GLY A 25 -15.57 0.44 3.44
CA GLY A 25 -15.03 -0.83 3.97
C GLY A 25 -14.07 -0.71 5.16
N ILE A 26 -14.11 0.39 5.93
CA ILE A 26 -13.20 0.58 7.07
C ILE A 26 -13.91 0.24 8.39
N GLY A 27 -13.47 -0.82 9.04
CA GLY A 27 -13.97 -1.28 10.34
C GLY A 27 -13.06 -0.91 11.50
N THR A 28 -13.56 -1.07 12.73
CA THR A 28 -12.72 -1.05 13.93
C THR A 28 -12.92 -2.26 14.81
N MET A 29 -11.83 -2.84 15.31
CA MET A 29 -11.83 -3.96 16.24
C MET A 29 -11.07 -3.61 17.52
N ALA A 30 -11.27 -4.40 18.58
CA ALA A 30 -10.53 -4.23 19.82
C ALA A 30 -9.02 -4.36 19.57
N SER A 31 -8.24 -3.45 20.19
CA SER A 31 -6.79 -3.49 20.15
C SER A 31 -6.25 -4.31 21.32
N GLY A 32 -5.09 -4.95 21.15
CA GLY A 32 -4.33 -5.51 22.27
C GLY A 32 -3.87 -4.44 23.27
N ILE A 33 -3.70 -3.19 22.80
CA ILE A 33 -3.40 -2.03 23.64
C ILE A 33 -4.68 -1.56 24.36
N PRO A 34 -4.71 -1.51 25.71
CA PRO A 34 -5.85 -1.06 26.49
C PRO A 34 -6.37 0.33 26.08
N GLY A 35 -7.69 0.48 26.03
CA GLY A 35 -8.34 1.76 25.68
C GLY A 35 -8.21 2.17 24.21
N ARG A 36 -7.72 1.28 23.35
CA ARG A 36 -7.57 1.53 21.90
C ARG A 36 -8.39 0.53 21.08
N TYR A 37 -8.63 0.92 19.83
CA TYR A 37 -9.21 0.11 18.77
C TYR A 37 -8.25 0.12 17.59
N MET A 38 -8.25 -0.94 16.79
CA MET A 38 -7.54 -0.98 15.50
C MET A 38 -8.52 -0.62 14.40
N ALA A 39 -8.22 0.40 13.60
CA ALA A 39 -8.90 0.61 12.32
C ALA A 39 -8.35 -0.42 11.33
N ILE A 40 -9.24 -1.21 10.74
CA ILE A 40 -8.91 -2.33 9.86
C ILE A 40 -9.57 -2.09 8.51
N ASN A 41 -8.80 -2.39 7.49
CA ASN A 41 -9.14 -2.35 6.08
C ASN A 41 -8.17 -3.30 5.38
N GLU A 42 -8.45 -3.62 4.13
CA GLU A 42 -7.65 -4.54 3.32
C GLU A 42 -7.87 -4.25 1.85
N GLN A 43 -6.83 -4.45 1.06
CA GLN A 43 -6.89 -4.51 -0.38
C GLN A 43 -6.38 -5.86 -0.87
N GLU A 44 -7.10 -6.48 -1.79
CA GLU A 44 -6.96 -7.91 -2.11
C GLU A 44 -5.59 -8.26 -2.69
N ILE A 45 -5.00 -7.36 -3.48
CA ILE A 45 -3.79 -7.64 -4.25
C ILE A 45 -2.81 -6.47 -4.18
N ALA A 46 -1.59 -6.80 -3.74
CA ALA A 46 -0.45 -5.92 -3.69
C ALA A 46 0.78 -6.58 -4.34
N GLY A 47 1.66 -7.21 -3.56
CA GLY A 47 2.79 -8.00 -4.06
C GLY A 47 2.36 -9.20 -4.90
N GLY A 48 1.12 -9.67 -4.73
CA GLY A 48 0.49 -10.65 -5.61
C GLY A 48 0.47 -10.23 -7.09
N ALA A 49 0.39 -8.93 -7.39
CA ALA A 49 0.43 -8.43 -8.76
C ALA A 49 1.80 -8.67 -9.42
N LEU A 50 2.90 -8.52 -8.66
CA LEU A 50 4.25 -8.81 -9.15
C LEU A 50 4.46 -10.31 -9.34
N SER A 51 3.93 -11.14 -8.42
CA SER A 51 3.93 -12.59 -8.58
C SER A 51 3.14 -13.03 -9.82
N PHE A 52 1.96 -12.43 -10.05
CA PHE A 52 1.16 -12.66 -11.25
C PHE A 52 1.93 -12.27 -12.52
N LEU A 53 2.51 -11.06 -12.56
CA LEU A 53 3.32 -10.61 -13.70
C LEU A 53 4.47 -11.60 -13.97
N ARG A 54 5.20 -12.00 -12.93
CA ARG A 54 6.30 -12.96 -13.05
C ARG A 54 5.81 -14.29 -13.62
N ASP A 55 4.82 -14.91 -12.98
CA ASP A 55 4.44 -16.32 -13.24
C ASP A 55 3.57 -16.51 -14.47
N LYS A 56 2.77 -15.49 -14.81
CA LYS A 56 1.74 -15.60 -15.85
C LYS A 56 2.04 -14.80 -17.11
N ILE A 57 2.98 -13.86 -17.06
CA ILE A 57 3.30 -13.00 -18.20
C ILE A 57 4.78 -13.12 -18.58
N LEU A 58 5.70 -12.84 -17.66
CA LEU A 58 7.12 -12.75 -17.99
C LEU A 58 7.80 -14.10 -18.11
N TYR A 59 7.46 -15.03 -17.22
CA TYR A 59 8.01 -16.38 -17.18
C TYR A 59 6.89 -17.42 -17.30
N HIS A 60 5.87 -17.13 -18.12
CA HIS A 60 4.83 -18.09 -18.41
C HIS A 60 5.43 -19.30 -19.12
N LYS A 61 5.05 -20.51 -18.71
CA LYS A 61 5.55 -21.75 -19.29
C LYS A 61 4.80 -22.03 -20.61
N ASP A 62 5.29 -21.44 -21.69
CA ASP A 62 4.74 -21.59 -23.04
C ASP A 62 5.87 -21.76 -24.08
N GLU A 63 5.51 -21.70 -25.37
CA GLU A 63 6.46 -21.85 -26.47
C GLU A 63 7.48 -20.70 -26.57
N LEU A 64 7.18 -19.54 -25.97
CA LEU A 64 8.05 -18.36 -25.97
C LEU A 64 9.14 -18.45 -24.90
N LEU A 65 8.93 -19.25 -23.85
CA LEU A 65 9.87 -19.35 -22.74
C LEU A 65 10.06 -20.79 -22.25
N ARG A 66 11.13 -21.42 -22.74
CA ARG A 66 11.58 -22.75 -22.31
C ARG A 66 12.64 -22.61 -21.22
N GLU A 67 12.14 -22.54 -19.99
CA GLU A 67 12.87 -22.55 -18.70
C GLU A 67 13.96 -21.49 -18.48
N GLU A 68 13.78 -20.70 -17.42
CA GLU A 68 14.86 -20.38 -16.48
C GLU A 68 14.24 -19.93 -15.14
N ALA A 69 14.65 -20.57 -14.04
CA ALA A 69 14.36 -20.07 -12.70
C ALA A 69 15.38 -19.00 -12.36
N VAL A 70 15.01 -17.72 -12.47
CA VAL A 70 15.92 -16.61 -12.14
C VAL A 70 15.93 -16.41 -10.62
N PRO A 71 17.09 -16.61 -9.94
CA PRO A 71 17.20 -16.31 -8.51
C PRO A 71 16.95 -14.82 -8.25
N ASP A 72 16.07 -14.53 -7.30
CA ASP A 72 15.74 -13.19 -6.79
C ASP A 72 15.25 -12.16 -7.84
N VAL A 73 14.28 -12.58 -8.65
CA VAL A 73 13.59 -11.75 -9.64
C VAL A 73 13.04 -10.43 -9.10
N TYR A 74 12.62 -10.36 -7.83
CA TYR A 74 12.10 -9.11 -7.25
C TYR A 74 13.20 -8.07 -7.06
N LYS A 75 14.45 -8.47 -6.76
CA LYS A 75 15.59 -7.54 -6.78
C LYS A 75 15.95 -7.06 -8.19
N ILE A 76 15.67 -7.86 -9.22
CA ILE A 76 15.79 -7.41 -10.60
C ILE A 76 14.70 -6.37 -10.91
N PHE A 77 13.46 -6.62 -10.49
CA PHE A 77 12.36 -5.66 -10.63
C PHE A 77 12.69 -4.33 -9.94
N ASP A 78 13.22 -4.35 -8.71
CA ASP A 78 13.65 -3.14 -8.01
C ASP A 78 14.61 -2.29 -8.88
N ARG A 79 15.66 -2.91 -9.44
CA ARG A 79 16.63 -2.23 -10.32
C ARG A 79 16.02 -1.73 -11.63
N MET A 80 15.09 -2.49 -12.22
CA MET A 80 14.38 -2.07 -13.44
C MET A 80 13.53 -0.83 -13.19
N VAL A 81 12.81 -0.81 -12.06
CA VAL A 81 11.93 0.28 -11.66
C VAL A 81 12.70 1.58 -11.44
N GLU A 82 13.89 1.51 -10.85
CA GLU A 82 14.76 2.69 -10.61
C GLU A 82 15.11 3.45 -11.90
N ASN A 83 15.17 2.77 -13.05
CA ASN A 83 15.55 3.37 -14.34
C ASN A 83 14.38 4.00 -15.11
N VAL A 84 13.15 3.81 -14.65
CA VAL A 84 11.94 4.40 -15.28
C VAL A 84 11.57 5.66 -14.50
N PRO A 85 11.18 6.77 -15.14
CA PRO A 85 10.78 7.98 -14.41
C PRO A 85 9.48 7.78 -13.61
N ALA A 86 9.27 8.64 -12.61
CA ALA A 86 8.04 8.67 -11.82
C ALA A 86 6.80 8.83 -12.71
N GLY A 87 5.78 8.01 -12.42
CA GLY A 87 4.54 7.95 -13.16
C GLY A 87 4.59 7.06 -14.41
N SER A 88 5.66 6.29 -14.61
CA SER A 88 5.77 5.29 -15.68
C SER A 88 5.41 5.82 -17.07
N ASN A 89 5.79 7.07 -17.39
CA ASN A 89 5.38 7.77 -18.61
C ASN A 89 3.84 7.83 -18.83
N ASN A 90 3.09 8.05 -17.74
CA ASN A 90 1.63 8.05 -17.67
C ASN A 90 0.97 6.68 -17.93
N LEU A 91 1.71 5.57 -17.83
CA LEU A 91 1.14 4.23 -17.78
C LEU A 91 0.52 3.99 -16.41
N ILE A 92 -0.74 3.58 -16.36
CA ILE A 92 -1.43 3.27 -15.10
C ILE A 92 -1.77 1.78 -15.05
N PHE A 93 -1.38 1.12 -13.97
CA PHE A 93 -1.86 -0.23 -13.63
C PHE A 93 -2.94 -0.14 -12.56
N THR A 94 -4.04 -0.88 -12.73
CA THR A 94 -5.04 -1.09 -11.67
C THR A 94 -4.84 -2.46 -11.02
N PRO A 95 -4.63 -2.57 -9.69
CA PRO A 95 -4.23 -3.83 -9.06
C PRO A 95 -5.36 -4.82 -8.77
N TRP A 96 -6.56 -4.59 -9.28
CA TRP A 96 -7.77 -5.34 -8.90
C TRP A 96 -7.91 -6.72 -9.58
N LEU A 97 -6.87 -7.56 -9.58
CA LEU A 97 -6.84 -8.84 -10.32
C LEU A 97 -8.01 -9.77 -9.97
N ILE A 98 -8.50 -9.71 -8.73
CA ILE A 98 -9.57 -10.56 -8.19
C ILE A 98 -10.72 -9.75 -7.59
N GLY A 99 -10.89 -8.50 -8.02
CA GLY A 99 -11.79 -7.54 -7.36
C GLY A 99 -11.08 -6.73 -6.27
N GLU A 100 -11.86 -6.00 -5.48
CA GLU A 100 -11.32 -5.18 -4.39
C GLU A 100 -12.28 -5.03 -3.20
N ARG A 101 -11.73 -4.99 -1.98
CA ARG A 101 -12.49 -4.74 -0.73
C ARG A 101 -12.54 -3.26 -0.39
N THR A 102 -11.40 -2.65 -0.10
CA THR A 102 -11.33 -1.24 0.31
C THR A 102 -10.72 -0.39 -0.81
N PRO A 103 -11.35 0.74 -1.23
CA PRO A 103 -12.48 1.43 -0.60
C PRO A 103 -13.83 1.24 -1.30
N VAL A 104 -14.00 0.27 -2.19
CA VAL A 104 -15.17 0.20 -3.09
C VAL A 104 -16.03 -1.05 -2.97
N ASP A 105 -15.55 -2.10 -2.31
CA ASP A 105 -16.20 -3.41 -2.15
C ASP A 105 -16.86 -3.91 -3.45
N ASP A 106 -16.04 -4.14 -4.47
CA ASP A 106 -16.48 -4.53 -5.80
C ASP A 106 -15.67 -5.76 -6.27
N HIS A 107 -16.33 -6.93 -6.29
CA HIS A 107 -15.73 -8.18 -6.73
C HIS A 107 -15.67 -8.30 -8.27
N THR A 108 -16.34 -7.41 -9.01
CA THR A 108 -16.46 -7.50 -10.47
C THR A 108 -15.30 -6.81 -11.19
N ILE A 109 -14.60 -5.86 -10.54
CA ILE A 109 -13.50 -5.14 -11.19
C ILE A 109 -12.29 -6.03 -11.46
N ARG A 110 -11.55 -5.74 -12.53
CA ARG A 110 -10.36 -6.48 -12.95
C ARG A 110 -9.19 -5.55 -13.27
N SER A 111 -7.98 -6.04 -13.08
CA SER A 111 -6.77 -5.29 -13.45
C SER A 111 -6.72 -4.91 -14.92
N GLY A 112 -6.02 -3.82 -15.20
CA GLY A 112 -5.68 -3.39 -16.54
C GLY A 112 -4.46 -2.48 -16.55
N PHE A 113 -3.78 -2.45 -17.69
CA PHE A 113 -2.82 -1.41 -18.04
C PHE A 113 -3.52 -0.39 -18.93
N TYR A 114 -3.45 0.87 -18.54
CA TYR A 114 -4.11 1.98 -19.21
C TYR A 114 -3.06 2.92 -19.77
N ASN A 115 -3.29 3.39 -21.00
CA ASN A 115 -2.39 4.27 -21.75
C ASN A 115 -1.05 3.59 -22.16
N LEU A 116 -1.10 2.33 -22.57
CA LEU A 116 0.06 1.63 -23.13
C LEU A 116 0.41 2.18 -24.54
N SER A 117 1.67 2.51 -24.79
CA SER A 117 2.16 3.03 -26.09
C SER A 117 3.44 2.31 -26.56
N LEU A 118 3.89 2.60 -27.79
CA LEU A 118 5.09 1.99 -28.38
C LEU A 118 6.40 2.41 -27.68
N GLU A 119 6.40 3.51 -26.93
CA GLU A 119 7.57 3.94 -26.16
C GLU A 119 7.76 3.12 -24.87
N MET A 120 6.78 2.29 -24.49
CA MET A 120 6.79 1.56 -23.23
C MET A 120 7.48 0.21 -23.36
N SER A 121 8.19 -0.14 -22.28
CA SER A 121 8.96 -1.38 -22.18
C SER A 121 8.53 -2.19 -20.96
N ARG A 122 9.16 -3.35 -20.77
CA ARG A 122 8.90 -4.24 -19.62
C ARG A 122 9.08 -3.51 -18.28
N GLU A 123 10.10 -2.67 -18.18
CA GLU A 123 10.42 -1.89 -17.00
C GLU A 123 9.29 -0.91 -16.65
N HIS A 124 8.64 -0.33 -17.67
CA HIS A 124 7.48 0.54 -17.48
C HIS A 124 6.29 -0.23 -16.91
N LEU A 125 6.01 -1.43 -17.44
CA LEU A 125 4.95 -2.29 -16.90
C LEU A 125 5.21 -2.65 -15.44
N ILE A 126 6.45 -3.00 -15.09
CA ILE A 126 6.82 -3.33 -13.72
C ILE A 126 6.65 -2.11 -12.81
N ARG A 127 7.18 -0.94 -13.19
CA ARG A 127 7.03 0.29 -12.39
C ARG A 127 5.57 0.70 -12.23
N ALA A 128 4.77 0.59 -13.28
CA ALA A 128 3.35 0.88 -13.22
C ALA A 128 2.64 0.00 -12.19
N ILE A 129 3.05 -1.26 -11.99
CA ILE A 129 2.50 -2.12 -10.92
C ILE A 129 2.85 -1.56 -9.53
N PHE A 130 4.11 -1.19 -9.29
CA PHE A 130 4.54 -0.61 -8.01
C PHE A 130 3.75 0.66 -7.69
N GLU A 131 3.60 1.54 -8.68
CA GLU A 131 2.85 2.79 -8.59
C GLU A 131 1.34 2.54 -8.47
N GLY A 132 0.78 1.58 -9.19
CA GLY A 132 -0.63 1.21 -9.17
C GLY A 132 -1.09 0.69 -7.81
N VAL A 133 -0.27 -0.16 -7.16
CA VAL A 133 -0.51 -0.58 -5.77
C VAL A 133 -0.42 0.63 -4.82
N ALA A 134 0.55 1.52 -5.00
CA ALA A 134 0.66 2.73 -4.20
C ALA A 134 -0.55 3.68 -4.38
N TYR A 135 -1.10 3.81 -5.58
CA TYR A 135 -2.32 4.57 -5.84
C TYR A 135 -3.53 3.96 -5.15
N ASN A 136 -3.64 2.63 -5.16
CA ASN A 136 -4.72 1.92 -4.48
C ASN A 136 -4.65 2.14 -2.96
N ILE A 137 -3.45 2.04 -2.39
CA ILE A 137 -3.20 2.34 -0.97
C ILE A 137 -3.55 3.80 -0.68
N LYS A 138 -3.15 4.76 -1.52
CA LYS A 138 -3.52 6.18 -1.40
C LYS A 138 -5.03 6.37 -1.39
N TRP A 139 -5.74 5.64 -2.24
CA TRP A 139 -7.19 5.73 -2.32
C TRP A 139 -7.86 5.35 -1.00
N LEU A 140 -7.44 4.22 -0.42
CA LEU A 140 -7.84 3.77 0.90
C LEU A 140 -7.42 4.76 2.01
N PHE A 141 -6.17 5.23 1.95
CA PHE A 141 -5.56 6.08 2.97
C PHE A 141 -6.33 7.38 3.18
N ILE A 142 -6.84 7.99 2.09
CA ILE A 142 -7.65 9.20 2.15
C ILE A 142 -8.89 9.01 3.03
N TYR A 143 -9.55 7.85 2.95
CA TYR A 143 -10.74 7.56 3.76
C TYR A 143 -10.37 7.23 5.21
N LEU A 144 -9.25 6.54 5.41
CA LEU A 144 -8.71 6.32 6.76
C LEU A 144 -8.39 7.64 7.45
N GLU A 145 -7.71 8.57 6.77
CA GLU A 145 -7.41 9.90 7.32
C GLU A 145 -8.69 10.67 7.63
N LYS A 146 -9.67 10.70 6.72
CA LYS A 146 -10.99 11.32 6.97
C LYS A 146 -11.69 10.73 8.19
N LEU A 147 -11.60 9.41 8.40
CA LEU A 147 -12.22 8.74 9.53
C LEU A 147 -11.68 9.27 10.86
N ILE A 148 -10.37 9.56 10.93
CA ILE A 148 -9.69 9.99 12.15
C ILE A 148 -9.51 11.50 12.29
N GLN A 149 -9.59 12.26 11.19
CA GLN A 149 -9.27 13.69 11.12
C GLN A 149 -10.02 14.53 12.16
N LYS A 150 -11.35 14.38 12.23
CA LYS A 150 -12.19 15.17 13.14
C LYS A 150 -11.73 15.05 14.60
N ARG A 151 -11.35 13.85 15.03
CA ARG A 151 -10.90 13.62 16.40
C ARG A 151 -9.50 14.16 16.64
N LYS A 152 -8.59 13.90 15.71
CA LYS A 152 -7.21 14.39 15.79
C LYS A 152 -7.13 15.93 15.86
N ILE A 153 -7.97 16.63 15.10
CA ILE A 153 -8.06 18.11 15.14
C ILE A 153 -8.50 18.59 16.51
N LYS A 154 -9.47 17.90 17.14
CA LYS A 154 -9.94 18.26 18.48
C LYS A 154 -8.89 18.00 19.56
N ASP A 155 -8.13 16.92 19.42
CA ASP A 155 -7.18 16.47 20.45
C ASP A 155 -5.78 17.11 20.30
N THR A 156 -5.49 17.81 19.19
CA THR A 156 -4.17 18.37 18.90
C THR A 156 -4.25 19.89 18.74
N LEU A 157 -3.70 20.63 19.70
CA LEU A 157 -3.71 22.09 19.69
C LEU A 157 -3.00 22.63 18.44
N GLY A 158 -3.65 23.55 17.71
CA GLY A 158 -3.10 24.18 16.51
C GLY A 158 -3.23 23.35 15.23
N MET A 159 -3.70 22.10 15.30
CA MET A 159 -3.91 21.29 14.10
C MET A 159 -5.17 21.72 13.35
N THR A 160 -5.05 21.88 12.04
CA THR A 160 -6.09 22.32 11.13
C THR A 160 -6.48 21.19 10.17
N LYS A 161 -7.53 21.43 9.36
CA LYS A 161 -7.90 20.51 8.28
C LYS A 161 -6.86 20.39 7.16
N LYS A 162 -5.90 21.31 7.09
CA LYS A 162 -4.84 21.33 6.07
C LYS A 162 -3.62 20.49 6.48
N ASP A 163 -3.51 20.13 7.76
CA ASP A 163 -2.39 19.36 8.27
C ASP A 163 -2.57 17.88 7.99
N LYS A 164 -1.45 17.19 7.73
CA LYS A 164 -1.41 15.73 7.54
C LYS A 164 -1.72 15.05 8.87
N VAL A 165 -2.76 14.23 8.87
CA VAL A 165 -3.22 13.57 10.10
C VAL A 165 -2.31 12.39 10.46
N ILE A 166 -1.72 11.78 9.44
CA ILE A 166 -0.74 10.70 9.56
C ILE A 166 0.51 11.09 8.75
N PRO A 167 1.42 11.92 9.31
CA PRO A 167 2.58 12.43 8.56
C PRO A 167 3.67 11.37 8.32
N GLU A 168 3.62 10.26 9.06
CA GLU A 168 4.56 9.15 8.99
C GLU A 168 3.87 7.81 9.24
N VAL A 169 4.35 6.77 8.54
CA VAL A 169 3.86 5.40 8.67
C VAL A 169 5.02 4.42 8.66
N ASN A 170 4.84 3.32 9.39
CA ASN A 170 5.77 2.20 9.37
C ASN A 170 5.36 1.26 8.23
N ILE A 171 6.31 0.81 7.41
CA ILE A 171 6.06 -0.22 6.40
C ILE A 171 6.66 -1.56 6.81
N ILE A 172 5.87 -2.62 6.64
CA ILE A 172 6.19 -4.00 7.00
C ILE A 172 5.73 -4.99 5.91
N GLY A 173 6.07 -6.27 6.05
CA GLY A 173 5.74 -7.31 5.06
C GLY A 173 6.83 -7.51 4.00
N GLY A 174 6.55 -8.36 3.01
CA GLY A 174 7.49 -8.72 1.95
C GLY A 174 7.88 -7.54 1.06
N GLY A 175 6.91 -6.70 0.68
CA GLY A 175 7.13 -5.53 -0.18
C GLY A 175 8.00 -4.46 0.49
N ALA A 176 8.03 -4.42 1.81
CA ALA A 176 8.90 -3.52 2.57
C ALA A 176 10.40 -3.83 2.40
N ASN A 177 10.80 -4.97 1.83
CA ASN A 177 12.21 -5.24 1.50
C ASN A 177 12.69 -4.49 0.23
N SER A 178 11.77 -3.85 -0.51
CA SER A 178 12.08 -3.03 -1.68
C SER A 178 12.21 -1.57 -1.27
N ASN A 179 13.43 -1.02 -1.36
CA ASN A 179 13.68 0.39 -1.04
C ASN A 179 12.98 1.32 -2.03
N ILE A 180 13.01 0.99 -3.32
CA ILE A 180 12.34 1.78 -4.35
C ILE A 180 10.83 1.78 -4.17
N TRP A 181 10.22 0.66 -3.75
CA TRP A 181 8.78 0.64 -3.47
C TRP A 181 8.43 1.49 -2.24
N CYS A 182 9.27 1.47 -1.21
CA CYS A 182 9.11 2.36 -0.05
C CYS A 182 9.19 3.84 -0.46
N GLN A 183 10.11 4.20 -1.35
CA GLN A 183 10.20 5.57 -1.89
C GLN A 183 8.99 5.94 -2.75
N ILE A 184 8.51 5.04 -3.62
CA ILE A 184 7.29 5.25 -4.42
C ILE A 184 6.09 5.49 -3.51
N LEU A 185 5.93 4.71 -2.45
CA LEU A 185 4.85 4.91 -1.47
C LEU A 185 4.99 6.26 -0.77
N ALA A 186 6.19 6.67 -0.37
CA ALA A 186 6.44 7.98 0.23
C ALA A 186 5.98 9.11 -0.69
N ASP A 187 6.39 9.05 -1.97
CA ASP A 187 6.08 10.06 -2.96
C ASP A 187 4.59 10.09 -3.32
N VAL A 188 3.97 8.94 -3.52
CA VAL A 188 2.55 8.83 -3.90
C VAL A 188 1.65 9.30 -2.77
N LEU A 189 1.89 8.83 -1.55
CA LEU A 189 1.11 9.20 -0.36
C LEU A 189 1.44 10.60 0.15
N ASP A 190 2.57 11.16 -0.28
CA ASP A 190 3.14 12.41 0.26
C ASP A 190 3.32 12.32 1.79
N ILE A 191 3.90 11.22 2.30
CA ILE A 191 4.17 11.03 3.74
C ILE A 191 5.52 10.34 3.95
N THR A 192 6.06 10.42 5.17
CA THR A 192 7.30 9.70 5.49
C THR A 192 7.02 8.21 5.67
N ILE A 193 7.76 7.37 4.96
CA ILE A 193 7.72 5.90 5.13
C ILE A 193 8.93 5.45 5.95
N LYS A 194 8.67 4.80 7.09
CA LYS A 194 9.69 4.21 7.95
C LYS A 194 9.75 2.70 7.72
N GLN A 195 10.80 2.22 7.08
CA GLN A 195 10.99 0.80 6.80
C GLN A 195 11.47 0.11 8.07
N VAL A 196 10.61 -0.71 8.67
CA VAL A 196 10.94 -1.45 9.90
C VAL A 196 12.04 -2.47 9.59
N LYS A 197 13.02 -2.59 10.48
CA LYS A 197 14.09 -3.59 10.36
C LYS A 197 13.51 -5.00 10.44
N ASP A 198 13.94 -5.87 9.52
CA ASP A 198 13.41 -7.23 9.32
C ASP A 198 11.89 -7.24 9.14
N PRO A 199 11.37 -6.56 8.10
CA PRO A 199 9.96 -6.18 8.03
C PRO A 199 9.00 -7.38 7.89
N ILE A 200 9.47 -8.53 7.43
CA ILE A 200 8.70 -9.78 7.37
C ILE A 200 8.36 -10.28 8.80
N GLN A 201 9.24 -10.03 9.78
CA GLN A 201 9.09 -10.53 11.15
C GLN A 201 8.27 -9.60 12.06
N ALA A 202 7.71 -8.52 11.52
CA ALA A 202 7.02 -7.50 12.31
C ALA A 202 5.83 -8.06 13.12
N ASN A 203 5.04 -8.96 12.54
CA ASN A 203 3.88 -9.55 13.22
C ASN A 203 4.30 -10.47 14.37
N ALA A 204 5.32 -11.30 14.16
CA ALA A 204 5.90 -12.15 15.21
C ALA A 204 6.46 -11.31 16.36
N ARG A 205 7.14 -10.20 16.03
CA ARG A 205 7.65 -9.23 17.01
C ARG A 205 6.51 -8.58 17.80
N GLY A 206 5.41 -8.21 17.14
CA GLY A 206 4.21 -7.68 17.80
C GLY A 206 3.60 -8.66 18.80
N ALA A 207 3.49 -9.95 18.42
CA ALA A 207 3.02 -10.99 19.33
C ALA A 207 3.93 -11.15 20.55
N ALA A 208 5.26 -11.14 20.35
CA ALA A 208 6.23 -11.19 21.44
C ALA A 208 6.09 -9.98 22.39
N PHE A 209 5.90 -8.77 21.87
CA PHE A 209 5.68 -7.59 22.71
C PHE A 209 4.39 -7.68 23.54
N ILE A 210 3.29 -8.16 22.95
CA ILE A 210 2.02 -8.35 23.68
C ILE A 210 2.23 -9.34 24.84
N ALA A 211 2.91 -10.46 24.59
CA ALA A 211 3.23 -11.45 25.61
C ALA A 211 4.15 -10.87 26.71
N SER A 212 5.19 -10.12 26.34
CA SER A 212 6.10 -9.47 27.29
C SER A 212 5.37 -8.48 28.20
N VAL A 213 4.40 -7.73 27.68
CA VAL A 213 3.56 -6.85 28.50
C VAL A 213 2.66 -7.66 29.42
N GLY A 214 2.01 -8.71 28.91
CA GLY A 214 1.16 -9.60 29.72
C GLY A 214 1.91 -10.30 30.86
N LEU A 215 3.21 -10.57 30.68
CA LEU A 215 4.10 -11.18 31.67
C LEU A 215 4.78 -10.14 32.59
N GLY A 216 4.57 -8.85 32.39
CA GLY A 216 5.15 -7.78 33.21
C GLY A 216 6.62 -7.45 32.91
N TYR A 217 7.18 -7.94 31.80
CA TYR A 217 8.54 -7.60 31.38
C TYR A 217 8.65 -6.25 30.69
N LEU A 218 7.55 -5.75 30.11
CA LEU A 218 7.48 -4.46 29.41
C LEU A 218 6.17 -3.73 29.74
N THR A 219 6.15 -2.41 29.52
CA THR A 219 4.92 -1.62 29.42
C THR A 219 4.65 -1.20 27.98
N TRP A 220 3.40 -0.82 27.67
CA TRP A 220 3.01 -0.38 26.33
C TRP A 220 3.82 0.83 25.84
N ASP A 221 4.23 1.68 26.77
CA ASP A 221 4.92 2.96 26.53
C ASP A 221 6.38 2.74 26.11
N GLN A 222 6.98 1.60 26.47
CA GLN A 222 8.35 1.24 26.12
C GLN A 222 8.46 0.68 24.69
N ILE A 223 7.39 0.10 24.15
CA ILE A 223 7.43 -0.61 22.85
C ILE A 223 7.89 0.29 21.68
N PRO A 224 7.41 1.54 21.54
CA PRO A 224 7.83 2.41 20.43
C PRO A 224 9.35 2.60 20.33
N ASP A 225 10.05 2.68 21.47
CA ASP A 225 11.51 2.89 21.53
C ASP A 225 12.31 1.64 21.17
N LEU A 226 11.67 0.46 21.17
CA LEU A 226 12.28 -0.82 20.78
C LEU A 226 12.21 -1.07 19.27
N ILE A 227 11.49 -0.24 18.51
CA ILE A 227 11.33 -0.41 17.07
C ILE A 227 12.55 0.16 16.34
N GLN A 228 13.26 -0.73 15.66
CA GLN A 228 14.37 -0.36 14.77
C GLN A 228 13.89 -0.20 13.33
N TYR A 229 14.48 0.78 12.63
CA TYR A 229 14.20 1.05 11.23
C TYR A 229 15.47 0.83 10.40
N SER A 230 15.33 0.19 9.24
CA SER A 230 16.42 0.04 8.29
C SER A 230 16.64 1.31 7.48
N ASN A 231 15.55 1.98 7.07
CA ASN A 231 15.59 3.20 6.27
C ASN A 231 14.39 4.11 6.57
N ILE A 232 14.53 5.39 6.24
CA ILE A 232 13.47 6.40 6.31
C ILE A 232 13.39 7.10 4.95
N PHE A 233 12.24 7.00 4.29
CA PHE A 233 11.99 7.58 2.98
C PHE A 233 11.07 8.79 3.13
N LYS A 234 11.55 9.96 2.68
CA LYS A 234 10.78 11.20 2.66
C LYS A 234 10.21 11.42 1.26
N PRO A 235 9.00 11.99 1.12
CA PRO A 235 8.44 12.28 -0.20
C PRO A 235 9.34 13.22 -0.98
N ASN A 236 9.61 12.90 -2.24
CA ASN A 236 10.25 13.80 -3.18
C ASN A 236 9.21 14.80 -3.74
N PRO A 237 9.34 16.11 -3.46
CA PRO A 237 8.39 17.11 -3.92
C PRO A 237 8.32 17.22 -5.45
N GLU A 238 9.37 16.85 -6.18
CA GLU A 238 9.40 16.89 -7.65
C GLU A 238 8.40 15.91 -8.27
N ASN A 239 8.15 14.78 -7.60
CA ASN A 239 7.25 13.74 -8.08
C ASN A 239 5.77 14.02 -7.75
N ARG A 240 5.50 15.02 -6.91
CA ARG A 240 4.15 15.27 -6.40
C ARG A 240 3.14 15.58 -7.51
N ALA A 241 3.50 16.47 -8.42
CA ALA A 241 2.59 16.90 -9.48
C ALA A 241 2.19 15.74 -10.40
N VAL A 242 3.14 14.87 -10.76
CA VAL A 242 2.87 13.71 -11.61
C VAL A 242 2.01 12.66 -10.87
N TYR A 243 2.32 12.36 -9.61
CA TYR A 243 1.54 11.37 -8.86
C TYR A 243 0.14 11.85 -8.47
N ASP A 244 -0.06 13.14 -8.19
CA ASP A 244 -1.40 13.69 -7.94
C ASP A 244 -2.25 13.64 -9.21
N LYS A 245 -1.68 13.96 -10.38
CA LYS A 245 -2.36 13.82 -11.67
C LYS A 245 -2.75 12.36 -11.92
N LEU A 246 -1.80 11.42 -11.82
CA LEU A 246 -2.05 10.01 -12.15
C LEU A 246 -2.97 9.32 -11.15
N PHE A 247 -2.92 9.69 -9.87
CA PHE A 247 -3.87 9.21 -8.87
C PHE A 247 -5.31 9.62 -9.21
N ASN A 248 -5.53 10.85 -9.67
CA ASN A 248 -6.86 11.30 -10.09
C ASN A 248 -7.38 10.46 -11.27
N GLU A 249 -6.51 10.16 -12.25
CA GLU A 249 -6.88 9.28 -13.37
C GLU A 249 -7.11 7.84 -12.94
N PHE A 250 -6.31 7.31 -12.01
CA PHE A 250 -6.51 5.98 -11.44
C PHE A 250 -7.93 5.82 -10.85
N VAL A 251 -8.39 6.80 -10.07
CA VAL A 251 -9.76 6.80 -9.52
C VAL A 251 -10.81 7.02 -10.61
N ASN A 252 -10.49 7.80 -11.64
CA ASN A 252 -11.37 8.03 -12.78
C ASN A 252 -11.59 6.76 -13.62
N ILE A 253 -10.53 5.98 -13.85
CA ILE A 253 -10.58 4.68 -14.53
C ILE A 253 -11.61 3.76 -13.87
N TYR A 254 -11.60 3.64 -12.53
CA TYR A 254 -12.63 2.88 -11.82
C TYR A 254 -14.04 3.38 -12.14
N LYS A 255 -14.28 4.70 -12.03
CA LYS A 255 -15.60 5.30 -12.23
C LYS A 255 -16.16 5.03 -13.63
N ILE A 256 -15.31 5.09 -14.65
CA ILE A 256 -15.66 4.85 -16.05
C ILE A 256 -15.89 3.36 -16.29
N MET A 257 -14.97 2.50 -15.81
CA MET A 257 -14.93 1.09 -16.17
C MET A 257 -15.88 0.21 -15.35
N LYS A 258 -16.34 0.63 -14.17
CA LYS A 258 -17.20 -0.19 -13.27
C LYS A 258 -18.39 -0.86 -13.96
N LYS A 259 -19.08 -0.15 -14.87
CA LYS A 259 -20.23 -0.74 -15.59
C LYS A 259 -19.79 -1.81 -16.59
N THR A 260 -18.64 -1.62 -17.22
CA THR A 260 -18.06 -2.59 -18.15
C THR A 260 -17.59 -3.83 -17.39
N TYR A 261 -16.92 -3.66 -16.25
CA TYR A 261 -16.54 -4.77 -15.39
C TYR A 261 -17.73 -5.62 -14.95
N LYS A 262 -18.82 -4.99 -14.52
CA LYS A 262 -20.08 -5.69 -14.22
C LYS A 262 -20.58 -6.52 -15.40
N ARG A 263 -20.70 -5.94 -16.59
CA ARG A 263 -21.14 -6.69 -17.78
C ARG A 263 -20.21 -7.84 -18.19
N LEU A 264 -18.92 -7.78 -17.83
CA LEU A 264 -17.95 -8.82 -18.17
C LEU A 264 -17.88 -9.94 -17.12
N ASN A 265 -18.28 -9.66 -15.87
CA ASN A 265 -18.02 -10.53 -14.71
C ASN A 265 -19.28 -10.80 -13.86
N GLU A 266 -20.46 -10.34 -14.27
CA GLU A 266 -21.78 -10.75 -13.75
C GLU A 266 -22.30 -12.02 -14.43
#